data_AF-A0A951JW02-F1
#
_entry.id   AF-A0A951JW02-F1
#
_cell.length_a   1.000
_cell.length_b   1.000
_cell.length_c   1.000
_cell.angle_alpha   90.00
_cell.angle_beta   90.00
_cell.angle_gamma   90.00
#
_symmetry.space_group_name_H-M   'P 1'
#
loop_
_entity.id
_entity.type
_entity.pdbx_description
1 polymer ?
#
loop_
_entity_poly.entity_id
_entity_poly.type
_entity_poly.pdbx_seq_one_letter_code
_entity_poly.pdbx_strand_id
1 'polypeptide(L)'
;MSPRAAWRLDSLGYDAYDYVAGKADWLAFGLASEGAATLAARALTTDVPTCGFRDRLGDVRNILEESRFGMLVALNAEGIVMGRLDARTAENADDDETTVEQLMREGPTTVRPSEELGPLAERMRRADVDAVLVTSSDGRLLGLLERHQAEEAQKE
;
A
#
# COMPACT_ATOMS: atom_id res chain seq x y z
N MET A 1 3.31 15.72 8.24
CA MET A 1 2.59 14.48 8.61
C MET A 1 2.02 13.92 7.32
N SER A 2 2.11 12.62 7.02
CA SER A 2 1.50 12.12 5.79
C SER A 2 -0.03 12.14 5.93
N PRO A 3 -0.79 12.47 4.89
CA PRO A 3 -2.25 12.40 4.91
C PRO A 3 -2.81 11.02 5.32
N ARG A 4 -2.11 9.93 4.98
CA ARG A 4 -2.42 8.58 5.47
C ARG A 4 -2.41 8.49 7.00
N ALA A 5 -1.46 9.14 7.66
CA ALA A 5 -1.39 9.19 9.12
C ALA A 5 -2.52 10.05 9.71
N ALA A 6 -2.92 11.13 9.01
CA ALA A 6 -4.07 11.95 9.40
C ALA A 6 -5.37 11.12 9.42
N TRP A 7 -5.60 10.28 8.40
CA TRP A 7 -6.74 9.36 8.38
C TRP A 7 -6.75 8.34 9.52
N ARG A 8 -5.58 7.81 9.92
CA ARG A 8 -5.53 6.92 11.09
C ARG A 8 -5.89 7.67 12.37
N LEU A 9 -5.40 8.90 12.54
CA LEU A 9 -5.75 9.74 13.69
C LEU A 9 -7.25 10.05 13.74
N ASP A 10 -7.86 10.38 12.60
CA ASP A 10 -9.30 10.59 12.47
C ASP A 10 -10.10 9.34 12.86
N SER A 11 -9.67 8.15 12.41
CA SER A 11 -10.30 6.88 12.80
C SER A 11 -10.20 6.59 14.31
N LEU A 12 -9.22 7.18 15.00
CA LEU A 12 -9.02 7.09 16.44
C LEU A 12 -9.72 8.24 17.21
N GLY A 13 -10.44 9.12 16.51
CA GLY A 13 -11.20 10.23 17.09
C GLY A 13 -10.40 11.52 17.31
N TYR A 14 -9.26 11.70 16.65
CA TYR A 14 -8.45 12.91 16.74
C TYR A 14 -8.65 13.84 15.52
N ASP A 15 -8.67 15.15 15.76
CA ASP A 15 -8.66 16.15 14.69
C ASP A 15 -7.31 16.20 13.97
N ALA A 16 -7.31 15.98 12.65
CA ALA A 16 -6.11 16.05 11.81
C ALA A 16 -6.33 16.96 10.59
N TYR A 17 -5.30 17.71 10.20
CA TYR A 17 -5.36 18.69 9.11
C TYR A 17 -4.37 18.34 7.98
N ASP A 18 -4.81 18.44 6.73
CA ASP A 18 -4.00 18.20 5.53
C ASP A 18 -3.62 19.52 4.83
N TYR A 19 -2.42 19.57 4.23
CA TYR A 19 -1.92 20.72 3.47
C TYR A 19 -2.31 20.62 1.98
N VAL A 20 -2.45 21.76 1.31
CA VAL A 20 -2.86 21.84 -0.11
C VAL A 20 -1.84 21.17 -1.03
N ALA A 21 -2.33 20.38 -1.99
CA ALA A 21 -1.55 19.59 -2.95
C ALA A 21 -0.53 20.41 -3.77
N GLY A 22 0.70 19.89 -3.89
CA GLY A 22 1.81 20.48 -4.65
C GLY A 22 2.32 19.60 -5.80
N LYS A 23 3.53 19.87 -6.32
CA LYS A 23 4.13 19.12 -7.45
C LYS A 23 4.29 17.63 -7.14
N ALA A 24 4.67 17.28 -5.92
CA ALA A 24 4.79 15.89 -5.51
C ALA A 24 3.43 15.18 -5.59
N ASP A 25 2.35 15.85 -5.19
CA ASP A 25 0.98 15.35 -5.34
C ASP A 25 0.59 15.20 -6.80
N TRP A 26 0.89 16.19 -7.65
CA TRP A 26 0.64 16.12 -9.10
C TRP A 26 1.24 14.86 -9.73
N LEU A 27 2.52 14.61 -9.46
CA LEU A 27 3.20 13.38 -9.90
C LEU A 27 2.63 12.14 -9.19
N ALA A 28 2.22 12.28 -7.92
CA ALA A 28 1.63 11.19 -7.16
C ALA A 28 0.26 10.74 -7.69
N PHE A 29 -0.47 11.62 -8.36
CA PHE A 29 -1.72 11.32 -9.07
C PHE A 29 -1.49 10.75 -10.48
N GLY A 30 -0.24 10.49 -10.88
CA GLY A 30 0.08 9.94 -12.20
C GLY A 30 -0.26 10.90 -13.35
N LEU A 31 -0.36 12.20 -13.07
CA LEU A 31 -0.65 13.22 -14.07
C LEU A 31 0.56 13.46 -14.97
N ALA A 32 0.31 14.00 -16.16
CA ALA A 32 1.35 14.24 -17.17
C ALA A 32 2.50 15.08 -16.60
N SER A 33 3.72 14.65 -16.92
CA SER A 33 4.96 15.33 -16.51
C SER A 33 6.06 15.15 -17.55
N GLU A 34 6.88 16.19 -17.74
CA GLU A 34 8.08 16.12 -18.56
C GLU A 34 9.31 15.74 -17.72
N GLY A 35 10.15 14.85 -18.25
CA GLY A 35 11.38 14.39 -17.60
C GLY A 35 11.83 13.01 -18.10
N ALA A 36 13.08 12.64 -17.79
CA ALA A 36 13.66 11.34 -18.16
C ALA A 36 13.60 10.29 -17.02
N ALA A 37 13.02 10.65 -15.88
CA ALA A 37 12.95 9.76 -14.72
C ALA A 37 11.92 8.65 -14.94
N THR A 38 12.31 7.40 -14.69
CA THR A 38 11.38 6.27 -14.66
C THR A 38 10.79 6.16 -13.26
N LEU A 39 9.49 6.50 -13.15
CA LEU A 39 8.77 6.59 -11.88
C LEU A 39 8.11 5.26 -11.50
N ALA A 40 7.91 5.05 -10.19
CA ALA A 40 7.22 3.89 -9.63
C ALA A 40 5.84 3.64 -10.25
N ALA A 41 5.13 4.71 -10.64
CA ALA A 41 3.85 4.64 -11.34
C ALA A 41 3.85 3.74 -12.60
N ARG A 42 4.99 3.56 -13.27
CA ARG A 42 5.09 2.85 -14.56
C ARG A 42 5.17 1.33 -14.44
N ALA A 43 5.52 0.81 -13.27
CA ALA A 43 5.78 -0.61 -13.05
C ALA A 43 4.86 -1.20 -11.97
N LEU A 44 3.67 -0.62 -11.79
CA LEU A 44 2.72 -1.04 -10.76
C LEU A 44 1.98 -2.30 -11.15
N THR A 45 1.89 -3.20 -10.18
CA THR A 45 0.92 -4.29 -10.18
C THR A 45 -0.35 -3.77 -9.49
N THR A 46 -1.45 -3.66 -10.25
CA THR A 46 -2.70 -3.00 -9.80
C THR A 46 -3.74 -3.96 -9.26
N ASP A 47 -3.67 -5.24 -9.62
CA ASP A 47 -4.49 -6.35 -9.11
C ASP A 47 -3.98 -6.83 -7.73
N VAL A 48 -3.82 -5.90 -6.79
CA VAL A 48 -3.46 -6.21 -5.40
C VAL A 48 -4.74 -6.64 -4.67
N PRO A 49 -4.77 -7.83 -4.04
CA PRO A 49 -5.95 -8.29 -3.32
C PRO A 49 -6.14 -7.46 -2.05
N THR A 50 -7.39 -7.05 -1.83
CA THR A 50 -7.78 -6.08 -0.80
C THR A 50 -8.97 -6.58 -0.01
N CYS A 51 -9.15 -6.06 1.19
CA CYS A 51 -10.36 -6.21 2.00
C CYS A 51 -10.63 -4.93 2.80
N GLY A 52 -11.83 -4.81 3.37
CA GLY A 52 -12.13 -3.81 4.37
C GLY A 52 -11.40 -4.13 5.68
N PHE A 53 -10.82 -3.11 6.31
CA PHE A 53 -10.16 -3.30 7.62
C PHE A 53 -11.14 -3.71 8.74
N ARG A 54 -12.44 -3.48 8.54
CA ARG A 54 -13.50 -3.91 9.48
C ARG A 54 -14.19 -5.21 9.08
N ASP A 55 -13.77 -5.83 7.97
CA ASP A 55 -14.29 -7.14 7.56
C ASP A 55 -13.88 -8.20 8.59
N ARG A 56 -14.66 -9.27 8.69
CA ARG A 56 -14.36 -10.40 9.55
C ARG A 56 -13.38 -11.33 8.86
N LEU A 57 -12.57 -12.02 9.66
CA LEU A 57 -11.59 -12.97 9.14
C LEU A 57 -12.24 -14.05 8.28
N GLY A 58 -13.37 -14.60 8.72
CA GLY A 58 -14.09 -15.65 7.98
C GLY A 58 -14.53 -15.20 6.57
N ASP A 59 -14.86 -13.92 6.39
CA ASP A 59 -15.33 -13.38 5.11
C ASP A 59 -14.20 -13.24 4.08
N VAL A 60 -12.97 -13.01 4.55
CA VAL A 60 -11.81 -12.69 3.70
C VAL A 60 -10.81 -13.85 3.58
N ARG A 61 -11.02 -14.94 4.32
CA ARG A 61 -10.09 -16.08 4.41
C ARG A 61 -9.81 -16.72 3.05
N ASN A 62 -10.86 -17.00 2.27
CA ASN A 62 -10.73 -17.58 0.94
C ASN A 62 -9.93 -16.66 0.00
N ILE A 63 -10.17 -15.34 0.06
CA ILE A 63 -9.46 -14.35 -0.75
C ILE A 63 -7.97 -14.32 -0.38
N LEU A 64 -7.66 -14.43 0.92
CA LEU A 64 -6.30 -14.46 1.43
C LEU A 64 -5.56 -15.76 1.06
N GLU A 65 -6.24 -16.90 1.09
CA GLU A 65 -5.69 -18.20 0.70
C GLU A 65 -5.41 -18.28 -0.81
N GLU A 66 -6.26 -17.66 -1.64
CA GLU A 66 -6.09 -17.56 -3.09
C GLU A 66 -5.11 -16.43 -3.51
N SER A 67 -4.71 -15.56 -2.57
CA SER A 67 -3.82 -14.44 -2.84
C SER A 67 -2.43 -14.93 -3.24
N ARG A 68 -2.00 -14.59 -4.47
CA ARG A 68 -0.62 -14.85 -4.94
C ARG A 68 0.46 -14.22 -4.06
N PHE A 69 0.10 -13.21 -3.28
CA PHE A 69 1.02 -12.47 -2.42
C PHE A 69 1.06 -13.01 -0.99
N GLY A 70 0.20 -13.96 -0.63
CA GLY A 70 0.07 -14.46 0.74
C GLY A 70 -0.34 -13.38 1.75
N MET A 71 -1.02 -12.32 1.25
CA MET A 71 -1.46 -11.19 2.05
C MET A 71 -2.65 -10.48 1.42
N LEU A 72 -3.39 -9.71 2.23
CA LEU A 72 -4.40 -8.74 1.82
C LEU A 72 -4.02 -7.33 2.31
N VAL A 73 -4.27 -6.31 1.48
CA VAL A 73 -4.20 -4.91 1.93
C VAL A 73 -5.55 -4.53 2.53
N ALA A 74 -5.53 -4.13 3.80
CA ALA A 74 -6.72 -3.69 4.51
C ALA A 74 -6.98 -2.20 4.23
N LEU A 75 -8.15 -1.88 3.70
CA LEU A 75 -8.56 -0.54 3.27
C LEU A 75 -9.75 -0.02 4.08
N ASN A 76 -9.87 1.30 4.22
CA ASN A 76 -11.12 1.93 4.64
C ASN A 76 -12.09 2.14 3.45
N ALA A 77 -13.26 2.72 3.72
CA ALA A 77 -14.29 2.96 2.70
C ALA A 77 -13.82 3.94 1.59
N GLU A 78 -12.85 4.79 1.89
CA GLU A 78 -12.26 5.78 0.98
C GLU A 78 -11.08 5.22 0.15
N GLY A 79 -10.72 3.95 0.36
CA GLY A 79 -9.61 3.26 -0.32
C GLY A 79 -8.22 3.53 0.28
N ILE A 80 -8.16 4.08 1.49
CA ILE A 80 -6.93 4.39 2.22
C ILE A 80 -6.37 3.13 2.86
N VAL A 81 -5.06 2.93 2.74
CA VAL A 81 -4.36 1.79 3.35
C VAL A 81 -4.32 1.93 4.88
N MET A 82 -5.01 1.03 5.57
CA MET A 82 -5.05 0.93 7.03
C MET A 82 -3.98 -0.03 7.54
N GLY A 83 -3.75 -1.13 6.83
CA GLY A 83 -2.79 -2.16 7.24
C GLY A 83 -2.62 -3.27 6.23
N ARG A 84 -1.95 -4.34 6.67
CA ARG A 84 -1.68 -5.53 5.87
C ARG A 84 -1.97 -6.78 6.68
N LEU A 85 -2.84 -7.66 6.19
CA LEU A 85 -3.10 -8.96 6.80
C LEU A 85 -2.24 -10.02 6.11
N ASP A 86 -1.42 -10.72 6.89
CA ASP A 86 -0.57 -11.83 6.42
C ASP A 86 -1.33 -13.16 6.53
N ALA A 87 -1.19 -14.04 5.54
CA ALA A 87 -1.78 -15.39 5.55
C ALA A 87 -1.41 -16.16 6.82
N ARG A 88 -0.13 -16.11 7.22
CA ARG A 88 0.34 -16.73 8.46
C ARG A 88 -0.35 -16.20 9.71
N THR A 89 -0.67 -14.90 9.77
CA THR A 89 -1.36 -14.32 10.93
C THR A 89 -2.81 -14.77 10.96
N ALA A 90 -3.47 -14.80 9.80
CA ALA A 90 -4.83 -15.29 9.65
C ALA A 90 -4.97 -16.79 9.96
N GLU A 91 -4.02 -17.61 9.53
CA GLU A 91 -4.00 -19.07 9.79
C GLU A 91 -3.94 -19.40 11.28
N ASN A 92 -3.24 -18.58 12.07
CA ASN A 92 -3.09 -18.77 13.51
C ASN A 92 -4.23 -18.18 14.34
N ALA A 93 -5.23 -17.54 13.71
CA ALA A 93 -6.39 -17.02 14.41
C ALA A 93 -7.48 -18.11 14.51
N ASP A 94 -7.94 -18.35 15.74
CA ASP A 94 -8.93 -19.40 16.04
C ASP A 94 -10.39 -18.93 15.92
N ASP A 95 -10.62 -17.62 15.71
CA ASP A 95 -11.95 -17.01 15.71
C ASP A 95 -12.21 -16.23 14.41
N ASP A 96 -13.13 -16.75 13.59
CA ASP A 96 -13.55 -16.16 12.32
C ASP A 96 -14.33 -14.84 12.49
N GLU A 97 -14.85 -14.55 13.68
CA GLU A 97 -15.52 -13.29 14.00
C GLU A 97 -14.54 -12.14 14.29
N THR A 98 -13.25 -12.47 14.47
CA THR A 98 -12.19 -11.47 14.66
C THR A 98 -12.09 -10.59 13.42
N THR A 99 -11.99 -9.27 13.63
CA THR A 99 -11.87 -8.32 12.51
C THR A 99 -10.46 -8.26 11.96
N VAL A 100 -10.34 -7.91 10.68
CA VAL A 100 -9.04 -7.66 10.03
C VAL A 100 -8.23 -6.61 10.79
N GLU A 101 -8.85 -5.56 11.32
CA GLU A 101 -8.20 -4.49 12.10
C GLU A 101 -7.42 -5.03 13.31
N GLN A 102 -7.95 -6.07 13.97
CA GLN A 102 -7.32 -6.65 15.16
C GLN A 102 -6.11 -7.54 14.82
N LEU A 103 -6.02 -8.04 13.59
CA LEU A 103 -4.99 -8.99 13.16
C LEU A 103 -3.97 -8.36 12.21
N MET A 104 -4.33 -7.30 11.50
CA MET A 104 -3.46 -6.68 10.51
C MET A 104 -2.23 -6.05 11.16
N ARG A 105 -1.11 -6.07 10.43
CA ARG A 105 0.01 -5.20 10.75
C ARG A 105 -0.34 -3.78 10.33
N GLU A 106 -0.43 -2.89 11.30
CA GLU A 106 -0.66 -1.47 11.06
C GLU A 106 0.53 -0.80 10.38
N GLY A 107 0.25 0.27 9.63
CA GLY A 107 1.27 1.18 9.14
C GLY A 107 2.32 0.55 8.23
N PRO A 108 1.94 -0.20 7.18
CA PRO A 108 2.92 -0.73 6.22
C PRO A 108 3.71 0.43 5.60
N THR A 109 4.98 0.17 5.32
CA THR A 109 5.80 1.12 4.56
C THR A 109 5.21 1.26 3.17
N THR A 110 4.90 2.51 2.81
CA THR A 110 4.36 2.87 1.49
C THR A 110 5.31 3.83 0.80
N VAL A 111 5.42 3.73 -0.52
CA VAL A 111 6.16 4.68 -1.36
C VAL A 111 5.20 5.52 -2.19
N ARG A 112 5.68 6.63 -2.73
CA ARG A 112 4.89 7.45 -3.67
C ARG A 112 5.11 6.94 -5.09
N PRO A 113 4.09 7.02 -5.98
CA PRO A 113 4.25 6.62 -7.37
C PRO A 113 5.17 7.58 -8.13
N SER A 114 5.44 8.76 -7.58
CA SER A 114 6.41 9.74 -8.08
C SER A 114 7.87 9.43 -7.69
N GLU A 115 8.13 8.39 -6.90
CA GLU A 115 9.51 8.01 -6.58
C GLU A 115 10.19 7.36 -7.77
N GLU A 116 11.48 7.65 -7.96
CA GLU A 116 12.27 7.09 -9.06
C GLU A 116 12.62 5.62 -8.80
N LEU A 117 12.46 4.78 -9.82
CA LEU A 117 12.64 3.33 -9.70
C LEU A 117 14.07 2.93 -9.32
N GLY A 118 15.10 3.58 -9.87
CA GLY A 118 16.52 3.28 -9.58
C GLY A 118 16.86 3.34 -8.09
N PRO A 119 16.75 4.54 -7.48
CA PRO A 119 16.96 4.71 -6.04
C PRO A 119 16.04 3.83 -5.18
N LEU A 120 14.78 3.64 -5.60
CA LEU A 120 13.81 2.82 -4.88
C LEU A 120 14.21 1.33 -4.88
N ALA A 121 14.52 0.75 -6.03
CA ALA A 121 14.95 -0.64 -6.17
C ALA A 121 16.21 -0.92 -5.33
N GLU A 122 17.16 0.01 -5.33
CA GLU A 122 18.37 -0.10 -4.52
C GLU A 122 18.08 0.01 -3.02
N ARG A 123 17.14 0.87 -2.60
CA ARG A 123 16.67 0.92 -1.21
C ARG A 123 15.96 -0.36 -0.80
N MET A 124 15.13 -0.93 -1.66
CA MET A 124 14.46 -2.23 -1.46
C MET A 124 15.47 -3.36 -1.32
N ARG A 125 16.49 -3.42 -2.19
CA ARG A 125 17.59 -4.39 -2.13
C ARG A 125 18.33 -4.33 -0.79
N ARG A 126 18.70 -3.12 -0.34
CA ARG A 126 19.41 -2.91 0.93
C ARG A 126 18.57 -3.25 2.16
N ALA A 127 17.25 -3.13 2.07
CA ALA A 127 16.32 -3.45 3.15
C ALA A 127 15.84 -4.91 3.13
N ASP A 128 16.26 -5.71 2.14
CA ASP A 128 15.76 -7.07 1.90
C ASP A 128 14.22 -7.13 1.78
N VAL A 129 13.66 -6.18 1.01
CA VAL A 129 12.23 -6.06 0.77
C VAL A 129 11.93 -6.34 -0.70
N ASP A 130 11.11 -7.35 -0.97
CA ASP A 130 10.76 -7.74 -2.34
C ASP A 130 9.60 -6.96 -2.93
N ALA A 131 8.73 -6.38 -2.11
CA ALA A 131 7.60 -5.58 -2.59
C ALA A 131 7.23 -4.45 -1.62
N VAL A 132 6.77 -3.33 -2.17
CA VAL A 132 6.28 -2.17 -1.41
C VAL A 132 4.93 -1.71 -1.94
N LEU A 133 4.06 -1.27 -1.04
CA LEU A 133 2.79 -0.65 -1.42
C LEU A 133 3.04 0.74 -1.98
N VAL A 134 2.37 1.07 -3.08
CA VAL A 134 2.41 2.39 -3.68
C VAL A 134 1.10 3.09 -3.41
N THR A 135 1.19 4.29 -2.83
CA THR A 135 0.02 5.08 -2.44
C THR A 135 0.12 6.50 -2.94
N SER A 136 -1.03 7.08 -3.30
CA SER A 136 -1.18 8.52 -3.52
C SER A 136 -0.89 9.27 -2.22
N SER A 137 -0.75 10.60 -2.32
CA SER A 137 -0.38 11.43 -1.18
C SER A 137 -1.35 11.31 0.00
N ASP A 138 -2.65 11.27 -0.29
CA ASP A 138 -3.75 11.04 0.66
C ASP A 138 -3.71 9.65 1.35
N GLY A 139 -3.01 8.69 0.76
CA GLY A 139 -2.86 7.33 1.30
C GLY A 139 -3.69 6.27 0.58
N ARG A 140 -4.37 6.60 -0.53
CA ARG A 140 -5.11 5.60 -1.31
C ARG A 140 -4.17 4.59 -1.95
N LEU A 141 -4.57 3.32 -1.96
CA LEU A 141 -3.81 2.27 -2.62
C LEU A 141 -3.85 2.48 -4.14
N LEU A 142 -2.68 2.54 -4.77
CA LEU A 142 -2.53 2.57 -6.22
C LEU A 142 -2.05 1.23 -6.79
N GLY A 143 -1.31 0.46 -5.98
CA GLY A 143 -0.85 -0.87 -6.35
C GLY A 143 0.33 -1.32 -5.49
N LEU A 144 0.97 -2.38 -5.95
CA LEU A 144 2.19 -2.94 -5.39
C LEU A 144 3.30 -2.78 -6.41
N LEU A 145 4.49 -2.42 -5.95
CA LEU A 145 5.71 -2.46 -6.75
C LEU A 145 6.60 -3.58 -6.25
N GLU A 146 6.86 -4.56 -7.10
CA GLU A 146 7.85 -5.60 -6.83
C GLU A 146 9.24 -5.13 -7.26
N ARG A 147 10.26 -5.47 -6.47
CA ARG A 147 11.65 -5.06 -6.74
C ARG A 147 12.12 -5.53 -8.11
N HIS A 148 11.75 -6.74 -8.51
CA HIS A 148 12.11 -7.28 -9.82
C HIS A 148 11.53 -6.44 -10.97
N GLN A 149 10.27 -5.99 -10.85
CA GLN A 149 9.63 -5.11 -11.85
C GLN A 149 10.33 -3.76 -11.90
N ALA A 150 10.70 -3.21 -10.73
CA ALA A 150 11.45 -1.97 -10.64
C ALA A 150 12.83 -2.06 -11.33
N GLU A 151 13.50 -3.21 -11.24
CA GLU A 151 14.80 -3.46 -11.86
C GLU A 151 14.70 -3.71 -13.38
N GLU A 152 13.66 -4.40 -13.85
CA GLU A 152 13.41 -4.62 -15.29
C GLU A 152 13.04 -3.31 -16.01
N ALA A 153 12.16 -2.50 -15.42
CA ALA A 153 11.71 -1.23 -16.02
C ALA A 153 12.82 -0.15 -16.10
N GLN A 154 14.00 -0.39 -15.52
CA GLN A 154 15.18 0.47 -15.69
C GLN A 154 16.05 0.09 -16.89
N LYS A 155 15.81 -1.07 -17.49
CA LYS A 155 16.59 -1.58 -18.63
C LYS A 155 16.03 -1.13 -19.98
N GLU A 156 14.78 -0.66 -20.02
CA GLU A 156 14.11 -0.04 -21.17
C GLU A 156 14.45 1.44 -21.32
#